data_AF-A0A655A1Y5-F1
#
_entry.id   AF-A0A655A1Y5-F1
#
_cell.length_a   1.000
_cell.length_b   1.000
_cell.length_c   1.000
_cell.angle_alpha   90.00
_cell.angle_beta   90.00
_cell.angle_gamma   90.00
#
_symmetry.space_group_name_H-M   'P 1'
#
loop_
_entity.id
_entity.type
_entity.pdbx_description
1 polymer ?
#
loop_
_entity_poly.entity_id
_entity_poly.type
_entity_poly.pdbx_seq_one_letter_code
_entity_poly.pdbx_strand_id
1 'polypeptide(L)'
;MRQAKRAQQAEQIRNATIDALLEQVDVPLPESYVQAQFDSVLHSALSGLNHDEARFNELLVEQGSSRAAFDAEARTASEKDVKRQLLLDALADELQVQVGQDDLTERLVTTSRQYGIEPQQLFGYLQERNQLPTMFADVRRELAIRAAVEAATVTDSDGNTIDTSEFFGKRVSAGEAEEAEPADEGAARAASDEATT
;
A
#
# COMPACT_ATOMS: atom_id res chain seq x y z
N MET A 1 14.14 -14.27 -12.67
CA MET A 1 15.13 -13.15 -12.74
C MET A 1 14.52 -11.81 -13.16
N ARG A 2 13.86 -11.67 -14.33
CA ARG A 2 13.28 -10.37 -14.75
C ARG A 2 12.18 -9.82 -13.83
N GLN A 3 11.26 -10.66 -13.37
CA GLN A 3 10.19 -10.26 -12.44
C GLN A 3 10.74 -9.77 -11.10
N ALA A 4 11.73 -10.47 -10.52
CA ALA A 4 12.35 -10.07 -9.26
C ALA A 4 13.04 -8.70 -9.36
N LYS A 5 13.74 -8.44 -10.48
CA LYS A 5 14.35 -7.13 -10.74
C LYS A 5 13.32 -6.01 -10.90
N ARG A 6 12.22 -6.26 -11.63
CA ARG A 6 11.13 -5.27 -11.76
C ARG A 6 10.47 -4.96 -10.41
N ALA A 7 10.24 -5.98 -9.58
CA ALA A 7 9.70 -5.78 -8.24
C ALA A 7 10.64 -4.94 -7.36
N GLN A 8 11.94 -5.22 -7.41
CA GLN A 8 12.94 -4.42 -6.69
C GLN A 8 12.96 -2.96 -7.17
N GLN A 9 12.88 -2.73 -8.48
CA GLN A 9 12.82 -1.37 -9.03
C GLN A 9 11.55 -0.63 -8.60
N ALA A 10 10.39 -1.29 -8.65
CA ALA A 10 9.15 -0.69 -8.16
C ALA A 10 9.26 -0.29 -6.68
N GLU A 11 9.88 -1.12 -5.85
CA GLU A 11 10.11 -0.81 -4.44
C GLU A 11 11.08 0.36 -4.26
N GLN A 12 12.14 0.45 -5.06
CA GLN A 12 13.06 1.60 -5.04
C GLN A 12 12.37 2.89 -5.46
N ILE A 13 11.56 2.86 -6.51
CA ILE A 13 10.79 4.03 -6.97
C ILE A 13 9.82 4.48 -5.88
N ARG A 14 9.12 3.52 -5.25
CA ARG A 14 8.20 3.78 -4.14
C ARG A 14 8.93 4.49 -2.98
N ASN A 15 10.06 3.94 -2.54
CA ASN A 15 10.81 4.48 -1.42
C ASN A 15 11.42 5.85 -1.74
N ALA A 16 12.01 6.02 -2.92
CA ALA A 16 12.54 7.30 -3.36
C ALA A 16 11.47 8.39 -3.45
N THR A 17 10.26 8.05 -3.91
CA THR A 17 9.14 9.00 -3.98
C THR A 17 8.72 9.44 -2.57
N ILE A 18 8.62 8.51 -1.62
CA ILE A 18 8.27 8.82 -0.23
C ILE A 18 9.37 9.67 0.42
N ASP A 19 10.63 9.29 0.27
CA ASP A 19 11.75 10.01 0.86
C ASP A 19 11.81 11.46 0.31
N ALA A 20 11.62 11.64 -1.01
CA ALA A 20 11.56 12.96 -1.64
C ALA A 20 10.38 13.83 -1.14
N LEU A 21 9.23 13.23 -0.83
CA LEU A 21 8.10 13.94 -0.21
C LEU A 21 8.40 14.31 1.24
N LEU A 22 9.05 13.43 1.99
CA LEU A 22 9.42 13.65 3.40
C LEU A 22 10.51 14.72 3.59
N GLU A 23 11.28 15.01 2.54
CA GLU A 23 12.24 16.14 2.50
C GLU A 23 11.54 17.50 2.28
N GLN A 24 10.36 17.49 1.65
CA GLN A 24 9.61 18.70 1.31
C GLN A 24 8.54 19.07 2.34
N VAL A 25 8.12 18.10 3.16
CA VAL A 25 7.02 18.26 4.11
C VAL A 25 7.51 18.03 5.54
N ASP A 26 7.18 18.98 6.42
CA ASP A 26 7.30 18.76 7.85
C ASP A 26 6.07 18.00 8.36
N VAL A 27 6.30 16.79 8.87
CA VAL A 27 5.23 15.90 9.32
C VAL A 27 5.29 15.88 10.85
N PRO A 28 4.25 16.35 11.55
CA PRO A 28 4.24 16.32 13.00
C PRO A 28 4.30 14.86 13.47
N LEU A 29 5.18 14.57 14.42
CA LEU A 29 5.35 13.24 15.01
C LEU A 29 4.90 13.27 16.46
N PRO A 30 3.65 12.90 16.77
CA PRO A 30 3.21 12.82 18.15
C PRO A 30 3.92 11.65 18.84
N GLU A 31 4.53 11.92 19.99
CA GLU A 31 5.28 10.92 20.77
C GLU A 31 4.44 9.67 21.07
N SER A 32 3.13 9.81 21.27
CA SER A 32 2.24 8.68 21.54
C SER A 32 2.16 7.69 20.37
N TYR A 33 2.24 8.18 19.13
CA TYR A 33 2.23 7.32 17.94
C TYR A 33 3.58 6.63 17.76
N VAL A 34 4.67 7.37 17.98
CA VAL A 34 6.03 6.81 17.95
C VAL A 34 6.17 5.71 19.01
N GLN A 35 5.69 5.95 20.22
CA GLN A 35 5.72 4.97 21.30
C GLN A 35 4.89 3.73 20.96
N ALA A 36 3.68 3.89 20.44
CA ALA A 36 2.84 2.76 20.03
C ALA A 36 3.51 1.90 18.93
N GLN A 37 4.17 2.55 17.97
CA GLN A 37 4.91 1.85 16.93
C GLN A 37 6.14 1.14 17.50
N PHE A 38 6.88 1.79 18.39
CA PHE A 38 8.02 1.18 19.09
C PHE A 38 7.61 -0.06 19.90
N ASP A 39 6.52 0.05 20.66
CA ASP A 39 5.99 -1.06 21.45
C ASP A 39 5.57 -2.24 20.57
N SER A 40 5.00 -1.96 19.39
CA SER A 40 4.67 -2.98 18.38
C SER A 40 5.90 -3.69 17.82
N VAL A 41 6.97 -2.94 17.51
CA VAL A 41 8.26 -3.49 17.05
C VAL A 41 8.87 -4.38 18.14
N LEU A 42 8.90 -3.91 19.38
CA LEU A 42 9.41 -4.68 20.51
C LEU A 42 8.56 -5.94 20.76
N HIS A 43 7.24 -5.82 20.72
CA HIS A 43 6.34 -6.96 20.88
C HIS A 43 6.58 -8.02 19.80
N SER A 44 6.75 -7.60 18.55
CA SER A 44 7.03 -8.49 17.42
C SER A 44 8.38 -9.20 17.57
N ALA A 45 9.43 -8.48 18.01
CA ALA A 45 10.75 -9.06 18.28
C ALA A 45 10.69 -10.11 19.41
N LEU A 46 9.87 -9.86 20.43
CA LEU A 46 9.73 -10.73 21.59
C LEU A 46 8.75 -11.90 21.37
N SER A 47 7.81 -11.79 20.43
CA SER A 47 6.77 -12.81 20.19
C SER A 47 7.38 -14.18 19.85
N GLY A 48 8.44 -14.22 19.03
CA GLY A 48 9.17 -15.45 18.72
C GLY A 48 9.96 -16.05 19.88
N LEU A 49 10.10 -15.31 20.98
CA LEU A 49 10.84 -15.69 22.19
C LEU A 49 9.90 -15.94 23.38
N ASN A 50 8.60 -16.11 23.14
CA ASN A 50 7.58 -16.22 24.19
C ASN A 50 7.63 -15.06 25.21
N HIS A 51 7.98 -13.86 24.74
CA HIS A 51 8.17 -12.67 25.58
C HIS A 51 9.30 -12.76 26.62
N ASP A 52 10.32 -13.59 26.37
CA ASP A 52 11.51 -13.68 27.22
C ASP A 52 12.54 -12.59 26.87
N GLU A 53 12.56 -11.53 27.70
CA GLU A 53 13.51 -10.42 27.54
C GLU A 53 14.96 -10.81 27.85
N ALA A 54 15.21 -11.76 28.74
CA ALA A 54 16.56 -12.18 29.08
C ALA A 54 17.20 -12.88 27.88
N ARG A 55 16.46 -13.82 27.28
CA ARG A 55 16.87 -14.49 26.04
C ARG A 55 17.03 -13.53 24.87
N PHE A 56 16.17 -12.52 24.76
CA PHE A 56 16.32 -11.48 23.74
C PHE A 56 17.63 -10.71 23.89
N ASN A 57 17.98 -10.32 25.12
CA ASN A 57 19.25 -9.63 25.39
C ASN A 57 20.47 -10.50 25.08
N GLU A 58 20.42 -11.80 25.40
CA GLU A 58 21.48 -12.75 25.04
C GLU A 58 21.67 -12.82 23.51
N LEU A 59 20.59 -12.95 22.75
CA LEU A 59 20.64 -12.97 21.29
C LEU A 59 21.18 -11.67 20.68
N LEU A 60 20.84 -10.52 21.25
CA LEU A 60 21.40 -9.23 20.82
C LEU A 60 22.91 -9.18 21.05
N VAL A 61 23.39 -9.66 22.19
CA VAL A 61 24.83 -9.71 22.49
C VAL A 61 25.56 -10.66 21.55
N GLU A 62 24.98 -11.83 21.25
CA GLU A 62 25.54 -12.77 20.26
C GLU A 62 25.65 -12.17 18.86
N GLN A 63 24.72 -11.27 18.49
CA GLN A 63 24.72 -10.52 17.24
C GLN A 63 25.64 -9.28 17.27
N GLY A 64 26.35 -9.05 18.38
CA GLY A 64 27.23 -7.88 18.54
C GLY A 64 26.49 -6.57 18.80
N SER A 65 25.22 -6.64 19.24
CA SER A 65 24.37 -5.50 19.59
C SER A 65 24.11 -5.47 21.11
N SER A 66 23.21 -4.58 21.53
CA SER A 66 22.75 -4.47 22.92
C SER A 66 21.29 -4.03 22.96
N ARG A 67 20.62 -4.21 24.10
CA ARG A 67 19.25 -3.71 24.28
C ARG A 67 19.12 -2.22 23.99
N ALA A 68 20.05 -1.41 24.48
CA ALA A 68 20.03 0.04 24.24
C ALA A 68 20.22 0.41 22.77
N ALA A 69 21.10 -0.32 22.05
CA ALA A 69 21.31 -0.11 20.62
C ALA A 69 20.06 -0.51 19.82
N PHE A 70 19.46 -1.66 20.15
CA PHE A 70 18.19 -2.10 19.56
C PHE A 70 17.08 -1.08 19.82
N ASP A 71 16.91 -0.61 21.06
CA ASP A 71 15.85 0.33 21.41
C ASP A 71 16.02 1.66 20.65
N ALA A 72 17.25 2.16 20.50
CA ALA A 72 17.54 3.37 19.72
C ALA A 72 17.23 3.20 18.22
N GLU A 73 17.62 2.06 17.64
CA GLU A 73 17.33 1.74 16.24
C GLU A 73 15.82 1.54 16.01
N ALA A 74 15.15 0.77 16.87
CA ALA A 74 13.72 0.55 16.82
C ALA A 74 12.93 1.86 16.97
N ARG A 75 13.38 2.78 17.83
CA ARG A 75 12.78 4.12 17.94
C ARG A 75 12.95 4.92 16.66
N THR A 76 14.16 4.97 16.12
CA THR A 76 14.44 5.70 14.85
C THR A 76 13.62 5.14 13.69
N ALA A 77 13.52 3.80 13.59
CA ALA A 77 12.69 3.14 12.60
C ALA A 77 11.19 3.45 12.80
N SER A 78 10.73 3.46 14.05
CA SER A 78 9.35 3.78 14.41
C SER A 78 8.98 5.23 14.05
N GLU A 79 9.87 6.18 14.31
CA GLU A 79 9.69 7.58 13.89
C GLU A 79 9.56 7.69 12.37
N LYS A 80 10.44 7.01 11.61
CA LYS A 80 10.37 6.99 10.13
C LYS A 80 9.05 6.38 9.65
N ASP A 81 8.61 5.27 10.24
CA ASP A 81 7.38 4.58 9.85
C ASP A 81 6.14 5.42 10.14
N VAL A 82 6.06 6.04 11.32
CA VAL A 82 4.96 6.95 11.67
C VAL A 82 4.95 8.15 10.74
N LYS A 83 6.12 8.75 10.45
CA LYS A 83 6.23 9.88 9.52
C LYS A 83 5.69 9.53 8.14
N ARG A 84 6.06 8.35 7.64
CA ARG A 84 5.58 7.82 6.36
C ARG A 84 4.07 7.57 6.39
N GLN A 85 3.53 6.93 7.43
CA GLN A 85 2.10 6.67 7.54
C GLN A 85 1.29 7.97 7.49
N LEU A 86 1.66 8.95 8.32
CA LEU A 86 0.98 10.24 8.39
C LEU A 86 1.06 11.01 7.07
N LEU A 87 2.22 10.99 6.40
CA LEU A 87 2.36 11.58 5.07
C LEU A 87 1.40 10.95 4.07
N LEU A 88 1.31 9.62 4.04
CA LEU A 88 0.48 8.91 3.08
C LEU A 88 -1.01 9.04 3.37
N ASP A 89 -1.40 9.13 4.65
CA ASP A 89 -2.77 9.40 5.04
C ASP A 89 -3.17 10.82 4.60
N ALA A 90 -2.32 11.83 4.86
CA ALA A 90 -2.55 13.20 4.41
C ALA A 90 -2.59 13.31 2.88
N LEU A 91 -1.69 12.61 2.18
CA LEU A 91 -1.68 12.53 0.72
C LEU A 91 -2.94 11.85 0.18
N ALA A 92 -3.44 10.80 0.85
CA ALA A 92 -4.67 10.13 0.46
C ALA A 92 -5.90 11.02 0.68
N ASP A 93 -5.89 11.89 1.69
CA ASP A 93 -6.93 12.88 1.95
C ASP A 93 -6.92 13.99 0.89
N GLU A 94 -5.77 14.61 0.63
CA GLU A 94 -5.58 15.63 -0.43
C GLU A 94 -5.92 15.05 -1.81
N LEU A 95 -5.46 13.82 -2.04
CA LEU A 95 -5.72 12.93 -3.17
C LEU A 95 -7.21 12.65 -3.45
N GLN A 96 -8.04 12.83 -2.41
CA GLN A 96 -9.39 12.26 -2.34
C GLN A 96 -9.41 10.77 -2.76
N VAL A 97 -8.39 10.02 -2.34
CA VAL A 97 -8.22 8.62 -2.71
C VAL A 97 -9.35 7.80 -2.12
N GLN A 98 -10.17 7.25 -3.00
CA GLN A 98 -11.22 6.30 -2.68
C GLN A 98 -10.74 4.88 -2.99
N VAL A 99 -11.05 3.97 -2.07
CA VAL A 99 -10.77 2.54 -2.23
C VAL A 99 -11.98 1.89 -2.88
N GLY A 100 -11.80 1.32 -4.06
CA GLY A 100 -12.84 0.57 -4.76
C GLY A 100 -12.98 -0.87 -4.27
N GLN A 101 -14.06 -1.53 -4.69
CA GLN A 101 -14.26 -2.96 -4.44
C GLN A 101 -13.18 -3.81 -5.11
N ASP A 102 -12.74 -3.40 -6.30
CA ASP A 102 -11.70 -4.10 -7.06
C ASP A 102 -10.35 -4.04 -6.35
N ASP A 103 -9.99 -2.88 -5.76
CA ASP A 103 -8.74 -2.72 -5.01
C ASP A 103 -8.71 -3.63 -3.76
N LEU A 104 -9.84 -3.71 -3.04
CA LEU A 104 -9.96 -4.62 -1.89
C LEU A 104 -9.88 -6.09 -2.33
N THR A 105 -10.52 -6.42 -3.45
CA THR A 105 -10.52 -7.79 -3.98
C THR A 105 -9.11 -8.21 -4.41
N GLU A 106 -8.40 -7.33 -5.13
CA GLU A 106 -7.01 -7.55 -5.53
C GLU A 106 -6.11 -7.75 -4.31
N ARG A 107 -6.27 -6.90 -3.28
CA ARG A 107 -5.51 -7.03 -2.04
C ARG A 107 -5.82 -8.32 -1.30
N LEU A 108 -7.09 -8.74 -1.25
CA LEU A 108 -7.49 -10.02 -0.64
C LEU A 108 -6.84 -11.18 -1.37
N VAL A 109 -6.91 -11.22 -2.71
CA VAL A 109 -6.32 -12.29 -3.52
C VAL A 109 -4.80 -12.34 -3.34
N THR A 110 -4.13 -11.19 -3.33
CA THR A 110 -2.69 -11.12 -3.14
C THR A 110 -2.28 -11.61 -1.75
N THR A 111 -2.99 -11.16 -0.72
CA THR A 111 -2.72 -11.55 0.67
C THR A 111 -3.04 -13.03 0.88
N SER A 112 -4.17 -13.52 0.37
CA SER A 112 -4.60 -14.91 0.55
C SER A 112 -3.60 -15.90 -0.05
N ARG A 113 -3.00 -15.56 -1.20
CA ARG A 113 -1.90 -16.35 -1.81
C ARG A 113 -0.66 -16.43 -0.92
N GLN A 114 -0.31 -15.35 -0.23
CA GLN A 114 0.82 -15.34 0.72
C GLN A 114 0.56 -16.25 1.93
N TYR A 115 -0.68 -16.29 2.41
CA TYR A 115 -1.09 -17.08 3.56
C TYR A 115 -1.53 -18.52 3.20
N GLY A 116 -1.64 -18.84 1.91
CA GLY A 116 -2.08 -20.16 1.44
C GLY A 116 -3.55 -20.47 1.73
N ILE A 117 -4.41 -19.45 1.80
CA ILE A 117 -5.85 -19.59 2.08
C ILE A 117 -6.70 -18.96 0.98
N GLU A 118 -7.98 -19.33 0.92
CA GLU A 118 -8.93 -18.77 -0.05
C GLU A 118 -9.31 -17.31 0.31
N PRO A 119 -9.48 -16.41 -0.67
CA PRO A 119 -9.81 -15.00 -0.42
C PRO A 119 -11.07 -14.80 0.44
N GLN A 120 -12.11 -15.62 0.21
CA GLN A 120 -13.36 -15.56 0.98
C GLN A 120 -13.15 -15.90 2.45
N GLN A 121 -12.25 -16.86 2.75
CA GLN A 121 -11.93 -17.26 4.12
C GLN A 121 -11.11 -16.17 4.82
N LEU A 122 -10.14 -15.57 4.11
CA LEU A 122 -9.38 -14.42 4.63
C LEU A 122 -10.30 -13.25 4.98
N PHE A 123 -11.26 -12.93 4.11
CA PHE A 123 -12.23 -11.87 4.39
C PHE A 123 -13.02 -12.13 5.67
N GLY A 124 -13.55 -13.35 5.85
CA GLY A 124 -14.26 -13.74 7.07
C GLY A 124 -13.39 -13.60 8.33
N TYR A 125 -12.15 -14.08 8.27
CA TYR A 125 -11.18 -13.94 9.36
C TYR A 125 -10.90 -12.46 9.72
N LEU A 126 -10.70 -11.61 8.72
CA LEU A 126 -10.48 -10.18 8.92
C LEU A 126 -11.73 -9.49 9.51
N GLN A 127 -12.92 -9.92 9.12
CA GLN A 127 -14.17 -9.39 9.66
C GLN A 127 -14.35 -9.78 11.12
N GLU A 128 -14.17 -11.06 11.46
CA GLU A 128 -14.30 -11.57 12.83
C GLU A 128 -13.33 -10.90 13.81
N ARG A 129 -12.14 -10.54 13.32
CA ARG A 129 -11.10 -9.86 14.11
C ARG A 129 -11.16 -8.35 14.05
N ASN A 130 -12.17 -7.78 13.40
CA ASN A 130 -12.31 -6.34 13.18
C ASN A 130 -11.06 -5.70 12.53
N GLN A 131 -10.42 -6.43 11.61
CA GLN A 131 -9.20 -6.01 10.89
C GLN A 131 -9.48 -5.45 9.49
N LEU A 132 -10.73 -5.52 9.01
CA LEU A 132 -11.13 -4.92 7.74
C LEU A 132 -10.82 -3.41 7.65
N PRO A 133 -11.03 -2.57 8.70
CA PRO A 133 -10.67 -1.16 8.64
C PRO A 133 -9.17 -0.92 8.41
N THR A 134 -8.31 -1.73 9.04
CA THR A 134 -6.86 -1.67 8.85
C THR A 134 -6.48 -2.02 7.42
N MET A 135 -7.08 -3.09 6.87
CA MET A 135 -6.85 -3.47 5.48
C MET A 135 -7.29 -2.37 4.51
N PHE A 136 -8.43 -1.72 4.77
CA PHE A 136 -8.89 -0.59 3.95
C PHE A 136 -7.88 0.56 3.98
N ALA A 137 -7.38 0.92 5.17
CA ALA A 137 -6.36 1.96 5.32
C ALA A 137 -5.05 1.61 4.58
N ASP A 138 -4.62 0.34 4.64
CA ASP A 138 -3.45 -0.13 3.90
C ASP A 138 -3.62 0.02 2.39
N VAL A 139 -4.78 -0.38 1.84
CA VAL A 139 -5.08 -0.24 0.41
C VAL A 139 -5.14 1.22 0.01
N ARG A 140 -5.76 2.07 0.84
CA ARG A 140 -5.81 3.52 0.61
C ARG A 140 -4.42 4.14 0.53
N ARG A 141 -3.53 3.80 1.46
CA ARG A 141 -2.14 4.28 1.46
C ARG A 141 -1.37 3.77 0.24
N GLU A 142 -1.59 2.52 -0.17
CA GLU A 142 -0.98 1.96 -1.37
C GLU A 142 -1.40 2.71 -2.65
N LEU A 143 -2.69 3.02 -2.76
CA LEU A 143 -3.26 3.84 -3.83
C LEU A 143 -2.69 5.27 -3.83
N ALA A 144 -2.54 5.89 -2.66
CA ALA A 144 -1.98 7.24 -2.53
C ALA A 144 -0.53 7.30 -3.01
N ILE A 145 0.30 6.31 -2.63
CA ILE A 145 1.69 6.26 -3.13
C ILE A 145 1.70 6.12 -4.65
N ARG A 146 0.86 5.24 -5.22
CA ARG A 146 0.79 5.05 -6.67
C ARG A 146 0.40 6.35 -7.39
N ALA A 147 -0.57 7.10 -6.87
CA ALA A 147 -0.93 8.40 -7.42
C ALA A 147 0.23 9.41 -7.34
N ALA A 148 0.97 9.44 -6.22
CA ALA A 148 2.17 10.28 -6.12
C ALA A 148 3.26 9.87 -7.12
N VAL A 149 3.49 8.58 -7.33
CA VAL A 149 4.46 8.06 -8.30
C VAL A 149 4.03 8.36 -9.74
N GLU A 150 2.73 8.30 -10.05
CA GLU A 150 2.18 8.69 -11.36
C GLU A 150 2.36 10.19 -11.63
N ALA A 151 2.27 11.03 -10.60
CA ALA A 151 2.49 12.47 -10.70
C ALA A 151 3.97 12.88 -10.68
N ALA A 152 4.86 12.02 -10.20
CA ALA A 152 6.28 12.30 -10.06
C ALA A 152 7.05 12.04 -11.38
N THR A 153 8.07 12.88 -11.63
CA THR A 153 9.07 12.57 -12.66
C THR A 153 10.16 11.70 -12.04
N VAL A 154 10.25 10.44 -12.47
CA VAL A 154 11.23 9.47 -11.97
C VAL A 154 12.35 9.32 -12.99
N THR A 155 13.60 9.46 -12.54
CA THR A 155 14.79 9.26 -13.39
C THR A 155 15.67 8.14 -12.86
N ASP A 156 16.37 7.43 -13.76
CA ASP A 156 17.42 6.50 -13.38
C ASP A 156 18.72 7.23 -12.96
N SER A 157 19.75 6.46 -12.61
CA SER A 157 21.07 6.99 -12.24
C SER A 157 21.80 7.73 -13.36
N ASP A 158 21.42 7.49 -14.62
CA ASP A 158 21.99 8.11 -15.81
C ASP A 158 21.18 9.35 -16.25
N GLY A 159 20.10 9.68 -15.54
CA GLY A 159 19.22 10.82 -15.81
C GLY A 159 18.10 10.53 -16.81
N ASN A 160 17.91 9.27 -17.23
CA ASN A 160 16.83 8.91 -18.16
C ASN A 160 15.49 8.81 -17.42
N THR A 161 14.44 9.39 -17.99
CA THR A 161 13.09 9.28 -17.43
C THR A 161 12.56 7.85 -17.51
N ILE A 162 12.09 7.34 -16.39
CA ILE A 162 11.47 6.01 -16.27
C ILE A 162 9.95 6.17 -16.40
N ASP A 163 9.33 5.40 -17.30
CA ASP A 163 7.87 5.27 -17.31
C ASP A 163 7.42 4.41 -16.12
N THR A 164 6.81 5.04 -15.13
CA THR A 164 6.34 4.37 -13.91
C THR A 164 5.06 3.55 -14.15
N SER A 165 4.31 3.81 -15.22
CA SER A 165 3.08 3.06 -15.53
C SER A 165 3.37 1.59 -15.85
N GLU A 166 4.57 1.28 -16.32
CA GLU A 166 5.08 -0.08 -16.52
C GLU A 166 5.26 -0.90 -15.23
N PHE A 167 5.32 -0.24 -14.08
CA PHE A 167 5.53 -0.86 -12.76
C PHE A 167 4.26 -0.87 -11.92
N PHE A 168 3.46 0.18 -12.02
CA PHE A 168 2.31 0.42 -11.14
C PHE A 168 0.95 0.29 -11.86
N GLY A 169 0.95 0.06 -13.18
CA GLY A 169 -0.26 0.08 -14.00
C GLY A 169 -0.80 1.50 -14.18
N LYS A 170 -1.85 1.67 -14.99
CA LYS A 170 -2.63 2.91 -15.05
C LYS A 170 -3.94 2.69 -14.31
N ARG A 171 -4.27 3.55 -13.35
CA ARG A 171 -5.66 3.65 -12.90
C ARG A 171 -6.45 4.39 -13.97
N VAL A 172 -7.54 3.80 -14.44
CA VAL A 172 -8.61 4.61 -15.04
C VAL A 172 -9.24 5.33 -13.86
N SER A 173 -9.06 6.64 -13.77
CA SER A 173 -9.69 7.45 -12.74
C SER A 173 -11.19 7.22 -12.80
N ALA A 174 -11.80 6.80 -11.68
CA ALA A 174 -13.26 6.71 -11.54
C ALA A 174 -13.92 8.10 -11.40
N GLY A 175 -13.39 9.10 -12.12
CA GLY A 175 -13.86 10.48 -12.20
C GLY A 175 -13.87 11.05 -13.61
N GLU A 176 -13.54 10.26 -14.64
CA GLU A 176 -13.63 10.64 -16.06
C GLU A 176 -14.49 9.65 -16.85
N ALA A 177 -15.60 9.21 -16.24
CA ALA A 177 -16.68 8.51 -16.94
C ALA A 177 -17.84 9.48 -17.20
N GLU A 178 -17.59 10.56 -17.94
CA GLU A 178 -18.62 11.32 -18.64
C GLU A 178 -18.17 11.56 -20.08
N GLU A 179 -19.10 11.27 -21.00
CA GLU A 179 -19.04 11.43 -22.46
C GLU A 179 -18.14 10.49 -23.26
N ALA A 180 -18.58 9.23 -23.35
CA ALA A 180 -18.56 8.54 -24.64
C ALA A 180 -19.97 8.58 -25.24
N GLU A 181 -20.24 9.59 -26.08
CA GLU A 181 -21.38 9.56 -27.00
C GLU A 181 -21.25 8.34 -27.94
N PRO A 182 -22.25 7.44 -28.02
CA PRO A 182 -22.40 6.65 -29.23
C PRO A 182 -23.10 7.51 -30.27
N ALA A 183 -22.33 7.89 -31.29
CA ALA A 183 -22.84 8.43 -32.53
C ALA A 183 -23.83 7.44 -33.18
N ASP A 184 -25.07 7.91 -33.32
CA ASP A 184 -25.98 7.76 -34.46
C ASP A 184 -25.84 6.50 -35.34
N GLU A 185 -26.75 5.53 -35.14
CA GLU A 185 -27.26 4.71 -36.24
C GLU A 185 -28.77 4.94 -36.39
N GLY A 186 -29.10 5.90 -37.26
CA GLY A 186 -30.44 6.17 -37.75
C GLY A 186 -31.08 4.98 -38.48
N ALA A 187 -32.17 4.50 -37.88
CA ALA A 187 -33.47 4.14 -38.47
C ALA A 187 -33.56 3.65 -39.94
N ALA A 188 -34.13 2.45 -40.11
CA ALA A 188 -35.19 2.23 -41.10
C ALA A 188 -36.14 1.09 -40.67
N ARG A 189 -37.42 1.45 -40.48
CA ARG A 189 -38.61 0.63 -40.23
C ARG A 189 -39.00 -0.26 -41.43
N ALA A 190 -39.60 -1.43 -41.15
CA ALA A 190 -40.97 -1.85 -41.54
C ALA A 190 -41.16 -3.32 -41.13
N ALA A 191 -42.03 -3.66 -40.17
CA ALA A 191 -43.46 -4.03 -40.36
C ALA A 191 -43.63 -5.17 -41.39
N SER A 192 -44.31 -6.29 -41.15
CA SER A 192 -45.52 -6.60 -40.36
C SER A 192 -45.66 -8.15 -40.34
N ASP A 193 -46.03 -8.76 -39.22
CA ASP A 193 -47.37 -9.34 -38.98
C ASP A 193 -47.78 -10.47 -39.95
N GLU A 194 -47.79 -11.72 -39.48
CA GLU A 194 -48.91 -12.66 -39.72
C GLU A 194 -48.81 -13.91 -38.83
N ALA A 195 -49.96 -14.25 -38.25
CA ALA A 195 -50.23 -15.48 -37.52
C ALA A 195 -50.12 -16.73 -38.40
N THR A 196 -49.97 -17.91 -37.78
CA THR A 196 -50.85 -19.10 -37.96
C THR A 196 -50.13 -20.44 -37.69
N THR A 197 -50.76 -21.22 -36.80
CA THR A 197 -50.63 -22.67 -36.50
C THR A 197 -49.58 -23.11 -35.49
#